data_AF-C1J3G8-F1
#
_entry.id   AF-C1J3G8-F1
#
_cell.length_a   1.000
_cell.length_b   1.000
_cell.length_c   1.000
_cell.angle_alpha   90.00
_cell.angle_beta   90.00
_cell.angle_gamma   90.00
#
_symmetry.space_group_name_H-M   'P 1'
#
loop_
_entity.id
_entity.type
_entity.pdbx_description
1 polymer ?
#
loop_
_entity_poly.entity_id
_entity_poly.type
_entity_poly.pdbx_seq_one_letter_code
_entity_poly.pdbx_strand_id
1 'polypeptide(L)'
;ANTMASAIEALGMSLPYSSSIPAENQLKLDECRLAGKYLLELLKMDLKPRDIITRKSLCNAMVIVMALGGSTNAVLHLIAIARSVGLELTLDDFQKVSDEVPFLADLKPSGKYVMEDVHK
;
A
#
# COMPACT_ATOMS: atom_id res chain seq x y z
N ALA A 1 -7.01 4.89 -7.36
CA ALA A 1 -5.64 5.39 -7.12
C ALA A 1 -5.27 5.28 -5.64
N ASN A 2 -5.94 6.04 -4.75
CA ASN A 2 -5.65 6.04 -3.30
C ASN A 2 -5.51 4.65 -2.67
N THR A 3 -6.42 3.71 -2.96
CA THR A 3 -6.33 2.34 -2.44
C THR A 3 -5.00 1.66 -2.76
N MET A 4 -4.54 1.73 -4.02
CA MET A 4 -3.28 1.09 -4.40
C MET A 4 -2.08 1.82 -3.83
N ALA A 5 -2.12 3.16 -3.74
CA ALA A 5 -1.06 3.92 -3.11
C ALA A 5 -0.87 3.51 -1.64
N SER A 6 -1.95 3.48 -0.86
CA SER A 6 -1.92 3.08 0.55
C SER A 6 -1.54 1.61 0.73
N ALA A 7 -2.04 0.72 -0.13
CA ALA A 7 -1.67 -0.70 -0.09
C ALA A 7 -0.18 -0.93 -0.40
N ILE A 8 0.40 -0.20 -1.35
CA ILE A 8 1.81 -0.33 -1.75
C ILE A 8 2.74 0.25 -0.67
N GLU A 9 2.33 1.31 0.00
CA GLU A 9 3.05 1.81 1.18
C GLU A 9 3.04 0.77 2.31
N ALA A 10 1.88 0.18 2.61
CA ALA A 10 1.75 -0.89 3.60
C ALA A 10 2.50 -2.19 3.23
N LEU A 11 2.67 -2.43 1.93
CA LEU A 11 3.50 -3.51 1.39
C LEU A 11 5.00 -3.29 1.63
N GLY A 12 5.41 -2.04 1.90
CA GLY A 12 6.79 -1.63 2.09
C GLY A 12 7.50 -1.21 0.79
N MET A 13 6.76 -1.01 -0.30
CA MET A 13 7.32 -0.68 -1.62
C MET A 13 7.30 0.82 -1.93
N SER A 14 6.90 1.66 -0.97
CA SER A 14 6.97 3.12 -1.05
C SER A 14 7.47 3.69 0.27
N LEU A 15 8.05 4.88 0.22
CA LEU A 15 8.48 5.56 1.43
C LEU A 15 7.27 5.93 2.31
N PRO A 16 7.44 6.01 3.64
CA PRO A 16 6.38 6.49 4.52
C PRO A 16 5.84 7.85 4.06
N TYR A 17 4.52 8.04 4.20
CA TYR A 17 3.73 9.20 3.75
C TYR A 17 3.50 9.32 2.24
N SER A 18 4.13 8.47 1.42
CA SER A 18 4.03 8.56 -0.05
C SER A 18 2.57 8.51 -0.54
N SER A 19 1.73 7.72 0.11
CA SER A 19 0.34 7.52 -0.29
C SER A 19 -0.61 8.66 0.10
N SER A 20 -0.26 9.47 1.10
CA SER A 20 -1.12 10.53 1.63
C SER A 20 -0.72 11.94 1.18
N ILE A 21 0.58 12.18 0.90
CA ILE A 21 1.04 13.53 0.51
C ILE A 21 0.32 13.98 -0.78
N PRO A 22 -0.38 15.13 -0.77
CA PRO A 22 -1.03 15.67 -1.97
C PRO A 22 -0.05 15.93 -3.11
N ALA A 23 -0.52 15.78 -4.34
CA ALA A 23 0.33 15.77 -5.53
C ALA A 23 1.20 17.03 -5.69
N GLU A 24 0.68 18.21 -5.37
CA GLU A 24 1.38 19.50 -5.51
C GLU A 24 2.06 19.97 -4.21
N ASN A 25 2.05 19.15 -3.16
CA ASN A 25 2.71 19.50 -1.90
C ASN A 25 4.24 19.43 -2.07
N GLN A 26 4.97 20.43 -1.54
CA GLN A 26 6.43 20.48 -1.57
C GLN A 26 7.08 19.21 -0.99
N LEU A 27 6.45 18.58 0.00
CA LEU A 27 6.90 17.31 0.58
C LEU A 27 6.98 16.18 -0.46
N LYS A 28 6.14 16.20 -1.50
CA LYS A 28 6.21 15.21 -2.59
C LYS A 28 7.47 15.39 -3.43
N LEU A 29 7.88 16.64 -3.69
CA LEU A 29 9.14 16.92 -4.38
C LEU A 29 10.34 16.51 -3.53
N ASP A 30 10.26 16.70 -2.22
CA ASP A 30 11.32 16.32 -1.29
C ASP A 30 11.44 14.79 -1.18
N GLU A 31 10.31 14.08 -1.12
CA GLU A 31 10.26 12.61 -1.20
C GLU A 31 10.92 12.09 -2.49
N CYS A 32 10.60 12.67 -3.64
CA CYS A 32 11.20 12.29 -4.93
C CYS A 32 12.73 12.42 -4.92
N ARG A 33 13.28 13.46 -4.28
CA ARG A 33 14.74 13.64 -4.12
C ARG A 33 15.33 12.61 -3.17
N LEU A 34 14.62 12.29 -2.08
CA LEU A 34 15.05 11.29 -1.09
C LEU A 34 15.00 9.86 -1.62
N ALA A 35 14.10 9.54 -2.56
CA ALA A 35 13.98 8.21 -3.14
C ALA A 35 15.30 7.67 -3.71
N GLY A 36 16.09 8.52 -4.37
CA GLY A 36 17.41 8.15 -4.88
C GLY A 36 18.41 7.77 -3.78
N LYS A 37 18.37 8.47 -2.64
CA LYS A 37 19.21 8.14 -1.48
C LYS A 37 18.84 6.78 -0.90
N TYR A 38 17.55 6.51 -0.73
CA TYR A 38 17.10 5.22 -0.21
C TYR A 38 17.40 4.08 -1.19
N LEU A 39 17.20 4.29 -2.50
CA LEU A 39 17.54 3.30 -3.51
C LEU A 39 19.04 2.92 -3.48
N LEU A 40 19.93 3.89 -3.27
CA LEU A 40 21.36 3.62 -3.12
C LEU A 40 21.64 2.73 -1.89
N GLU A 41 20.95 2.94 -0.77
CA GLU A 41 21.09 2.07 0.40
C GLU A 41 20.51 0.67 0.16
N LEU A 42 19.36 0.55 -0.53
CA LEU A 42 18.80 -0.74 -0.94
C LEU A 42 19.78 -1.54 -1.80
N LEU A 43 20.48 -0.88 -2.73
CA LEU A 43 21.51 -1.50 -3.57
C LEU A 43 22.70 -2.00 -2.73
N LYS A 44 23.17 -1.22 -1.76
CA LYS A 44 24.27 -1.63 -0.86
C LYS A 44 23.90 -2.84 -0.01
N MET A 45 22.63 -2.93 0.40
CA MET A 45 22.09 -4.03 1.19
C MET A 45 21.71 -5.25 0.36
N ASP A 46 21.73 -5.14 -0.98
CA ASP A 46 21.12 -6.10 -1.90
C ASP A 46 19.66 -6.45 -1.50
N LEU A 47 18.91 -5.45 -1.03
CA LEU A 47 17.52 -5.62 -0.61
C LEU A 47 16.59 -5.52 -1.82
N LYS A 48 16.04 -6.67 -2.26
CA LYS A 48 15.27 -6.80 -3.50
C LYS A 48 13.76 -6.80 -3.23
N PRO A 49 12.92 -6.56 -4.25
CA PRO A 49 11.46 -6.61 -4.08
C PRO A 49 10.94 -7.92 -3.49
N ARG A 50 11.56 -9.08 -3.78
CA ARG A 50 11.16 -10.38 -3.20
C ARG A 50 11.50 -10.51 -1.71
N ASP A 51 12.44 -9.72 -1.21
CA ASP A 51 12.81 -9.69 0.20
C ASP A 51 11.80 -8.82 1.00
N ILE A 52 11.16 -7.86 0.34
CA ILE A 52 10.15 -6.94 0.92
C ILE A 52 8.73 -7.50 0.75
N ILE A 53 8.39 -7.95 -0.46
CA ILE A 53 7.08 -8.49 -0.83
C ILE A 53 7.05 -9.96 -0.39
N THR A 54 6.52 -10.18 0.81
CA THR A 54 6.38 -11.47 1.47
C THR A 54 4.90 -11.75 1.72
N ARG A 55 4.58 -12.98 2.12
CA ARG A 55 3.21 -13.34 2.55
C ARG A 55 2.69 -12.39 3.64
N LYS A 56 3.58 -11.95 4.56
CA LYS A 56 3.24 -11.04 5.65
C LYS A 56 2.96 -9.62 5.15
N SER A 57 3.80 -9.05 4.28
CA SER A 57 3.57 -7.70 3.78
C SER A 57 2.37 -7.63 2.84
N LEU A 58 2.08 -8.69 2.07
CA LEU A 58 0.82 -8.82 1.34
C LEU A 58 -0.39 -8.82 2.29
N CYS A 59 -0.29 -9.48 3.45
CA CYS A 59 -1.32 -9.41 4.48
C CYS A 59 -1.51 -7.99 5.00
N ASN A 60 -0.42 -7.28 5.32
CA ASN A 60 -0.48 -5.87 5.73
C ASN A 60 -1.18 -4.99 4.69
N ALA A 61 -0.89 -5.21 3.40
CA ALA A 61 -1.55 -4.49 2.31
C ALA A 61 -3.07 -4.78 2.28
N MET A 62 -3.49 -6.03 2.46
CA MET A 62 -4.91 -6.40 2.54
C MET A 62 -5.60 -5.76 3.76
N VAL A 63 -4.96 -5.78 4.94
CA VAL A 63 -5.49 -5.16 6.16
C VAL A 63 -5.78 -3.68 5.92
N ILE A 64 -4.86 -2.94 5.29
CA ILE A 64 -5.04 -1.52 4.98
C ILE A 64 -6.14 -1.30 3.95
N VAL A 65 -6.26 -2.18 2.94
CA VAL A 65 -7.39 -2.12 2.00
C VAL A 65 -8.73 -2.27 2.73
N MET A 66 -8.85 -3.21 3.66
CA MET A 66 -10.10 -3.43 4.42
C MET A 66 -10.39 -2.27 5.37
N ALA A 67 -9.39 -1.85 6.16
CA ALA A 67 -9.54 -0.78 7.13
C ALA A 67 -9.94 0.56 6.47
N LEU A 68 -9.45 0.83 5.25
CA LEU A 68 -9.74 2.04 4.49
C LEU A 68 -11.00 1.96 3.61
N GLY A 69 -11.66 0.79 3.51
CA GLY A 69 -12.78 0.60 2.59
C GLY A 69 -12.36 0.75 1.12
N GLY A 70 -11.20 0.19 0.78
CA GLY A 70 -10.56 0.34 -0.51
C GLY A 70 -11.33 -0.30 -1.67
N SER A 71 -10.97 0.10 -2.89
CA SER A 71 -11.56 -0.43 -4.12
C SER A 71 -11.38 -1.95 -4.27
N THR A 72 -12.42 -2.63 -4.74
CA THR A 72 -12.38 -4.07 -5.10
C THR A 72 -11.31 -4.40 -6.14
N ASN A 73 -10.87 -3.44 -6.96
CA ASN A 73 -9.75 -3.62 -7.90
C ASN A 73 -8.43 -3.96 -7.19
N ALA A 74 -8.28 -3.65 -5.90
CA ALA A 74 -7.10 -4.02 -5.12
C ALA A 74 -6.91 -5.55 -5.07
N VAL A 75 -7.99 -6.33 -5.10
CA VAL A 75 -7.93 -7.80 -5.14
C VAL A 75 -7.18 -8.27 -6.38
N LEU A 76 -7.57 -7.77 -7.56
CA LEU A 76 -6.94 -8.12 -8.84
C LEU A 76 -5.46 -7.74 -8.85
N HIS A 77 -5.15 -6.52 -8.41
CA HIS A 77 -3.78 -6.01 -8.42
C HIS A 77 -2.86 -6.72 -7.43
N LEU A 78 -3.30 -6.98 -6.20
CA LEU A 78 -2.49 -7.67 -5.20
C LEU A 78 -2.24 -9.13 -5.55
N ILE A 79 -3.23 -9.82 -6.16
CA ILE A 79 -3.00 -11.18 -6.69
C ILE A 79 -1.99 -11.15 -7.84
N ALA A 80 -2.07 -10.16 -8.73
CA ALA A 80 -1.09 -10.00 -9.82
C ALA A 80 0.33 -9.71 -9.28
N ILE A 81 0.44 -8.86 -8.25
CA ILE A 81 1.71 -8.55 -7.58
C ILE A 81 2.27 -9.78 -6.87
N ALA A 82 1.46 -10.54 -6.14
CA ALA A 82 1.90 -11.77 -5.49
C ALA A 82 2.48 -12.76 -6.52
N ARG A 83 1.77 -12.96 -7.64
CA ARG A 83 2.25 -13.83 -8.73
C ARG A 83 3.57 -13.35 -9.35
N SER A 84 3.81 -12.04 -9.47
CA SER A 84 5.05 -11.51 -10.08
C SER A 84 6.29 -11.80 -9.23
N VAL A 85 6.12 -11.96 -7.91
CA VAL A 85 7.20 -12.34 -6.98
C VAL A 85 7.23 -13.84 -6.66
N GLY A 86 6.35 -14.64 -7.28
CA GLY A 86 6.29 -16.09 -7.08
C GLY A 86 5.56 -16.52 -5.80
N LEU A 87 4.68 -15.67 -5.26
CA LEU A 87 3.84 -15.97 -4.11
C LEU A 87 2.41 -16.27 -4.55
N GLU A 88 1.75 -17.15 -3.80
CA GLU A 88 0.32 -17.42 -3.94
C GLU A 88 -0.50 -16.50 -3.03
N LEU A 89 -1.52 -15.89 -3.61
CA LEU A 89 -2.53 -15.11 -2.92
C LEU A 89 -3.89 -15.42 -3.57
N THR A 90 -4.84 -15.88 -2.77
CA THR A 90 -6.13 -16.40 -3.22
C THR A 90 -7.28 -15.50 -2.78
N LEU A 91 -8.47 -15.69 -3.36
CA LEU A 91 -9.67 -14.96 -2.90
C LEU A 91 -10.05 -15.30 -1.45
N ASP A 92 -9.81 -16.53 -1.02
CA ASP A 92 -10.06 -16.97 0.37
C ASP A 92 -9.18 -16.22 1.37
N ASP A 93 -7.96 -15.84 0.96
CA ASP A 93 -7.09 -15.01 1.80
C ASP A 93 -7.69 -13.62 2.03
N PHE A 94 -8.32 -13.03 1.01
CA PHE A 94 -9.02 -11.74 1.17
C PHE A 94 -10.24 -11.89 2.07
N GLN A 95 -11.02 -12.96 1.92
CA GLN A 95 -12.19 -13.19 2.76
C GLN A 95 -11.79 -13.30 4.23
N LYS A 96 -10.78 -14.11 4.56
CA LYS A 96 -10.27 -14.26 5.93
C LYS A 96 -9.84 -12.93 6.55
N VAL A 97 -9.08 -12.12 5.80
CA VAL A 97 -8.65 -10.80 6.30
C VAL A 97 -9.84 -9.84 6.44
N SER A 98 -10.80 -9.89 5.52
CA SER A 98 -12.03 -9.08 5.60
C SER A 98 -12.88 -9.43 6.82
N ASP A 99 -12.91 -10.70 7.23
CA ASP A 99 -13.68 -11.15 8.40
C ASP A 99 -13.05 -10.67 9.72
N GLU A 100 -11.73 -10.48 9.75
CA GLU A 100 -10.98 -10.07 10.94
C GLU A 100 -10.82 -8.55 11.07
N VAL A 101 -10.80 -7.81 9.96
CA VAL A 101 -10.45 -6.39 9.94
C VAL A 101 -11.71 -5.52 9.81
N PRO A 102 -12.05 -4.72 10.82
CA PRO A 102 -13.16 -3.77 10.71
C PRO A 102 -12.83 -2.67 9.70
N PHE A 103 -13.87 -2.18 9.02
CA PHE A 103 -13.80 -0.95 8.24
C PHE A 103 -13.80 0.27 9.19
N LEU A 104 -12.72 1.06 9.15
CA LEU A 104 -12.48 2.14 10.12
C LEU A 104 -12.52 3.54 9.51
N ALA A 105 -12.16 3.69 8.24
CA ALA A 105 -11.95 5.01 7.65
C ALA A 105 -13.23 5.60 7.06
N ASP A 106 -13.62 6.81 7.50
CA ASP A 106 -14.75 7.55 6.95
C ASP A 106 -14.36 8.27 5.63
N LEU A 107 -13.92 7.53 4.62
CA LEU A 107 -13.41 8.06 3.35
C LEU A 107 -14.36 7.82 2.18
N LYS A 108 -14.46 8.79 1.28
CA LYS A 108 -15.20 8.63 0.02
C LYS A 108 -14.64 7.46 -0.80
N PRO A 109 -15.50 6.65 -1.44
CA PRO A 109 -16.93 6.89 -1.69
C PRO A 109 -17.89 6.48 -0.56
N SER A 110 -17.44 5.70 0.42
CA SER A 110 -18.29 5.15 1.49
C SER A 110 -18.57 6.15 2.61
N GLY A 111 -17.67 7.10 2.79
CA GLY A 111 -17.67 8.08 3.88
C GLY A 111 -17.58 9.53 3.42
N LYS A 112 -17.22 10.43 4.35
CA LYS A 112 -17.23 11.87 4.15
C LYS A 112 -15.90 12.46 3.67
N TYR A 113 -14.79 11.98 4.21
CA TYR A 113 -13.47 12.59 4.08
C TYR A 113 -12.72 12.10 2.83
N VAL A 114 -11.60 12.76 2.51
CA VAL A 114 -10.73 12.42 1.37
C VAL A 114 -9.29 12.17 1.84
N MET A 115 -8.41 11.69 0.96
CA MET A 115 -7.01 11.40 1.31
C MET A 115 -6.24 12.62 1.81
N GLU A 116 -6.60 13.82 1.35
CA GLU A 116 -6.03 15.05 1.90
C GLU A 116 -6.37 15.25 3.39
N ASP A 117 -7.54 14.80 3.85
CA ASP A 117 -7.92 14.85 5.26
C ASP A 117 -7.16 13.82 6.09
N VAL A 118 -6.74 12.70 5.49
CA VAL A 118 -5.85 11.70 6.12
C VAL A 118 -4.43 12.25 6.29
N HIS A 119 -4.00 13.13 5.38
CA HIS A 119 -2.67 13.72 5.43
C HIS A 119 -2.51 14.80 6.51
N LYS A 120 -3.59 15.48 6.86
CA LYS A 120 -3.61 16.54 7.88
C LYS A 120 -3.49 15.97 9.29
#